data_AF-A0AAU2WXY3-F1
#
_entry.id   AF-A0AAU2WXY3-F1
#
_cell.length_a   1.000
_cell.length_b   1.000
_cell.length_c   1.000
_cell.angle_alpha   90.00
_cell.angle_beta   90.00
_cell.angle_gamma   90.00
#
_symmetry.space_group_name_H-M   'P 1'
#
loop_
_entity.id
_entity.type
_entity.pdbx_description
1 polymer ?
#
loop_
_entity_poly.entity_id
_entity_poly.type
_entity_poly.pdbx_seq_one_letter_code
_entity_poly.pdbx_strand_id
1 'polypeptide(L)'
;MMPQGPKDVVTRAVDEMFGKRDPDAVARLVTPDFRQHSALLGDGPDALRAHVEALPETFSYACARLLADGDLVLMHGTYHGLGPRPLVAFDLFRVADGRIAEHWDALTPEARTTVSGRSQTDGPTLVTRPGQRATSRQVGETFLRTVLIDRAYDRVSEFVDAESFAQHNPGTGDGIAGLGAASAAMTAQGLAPRHERLHRVVAEGEFVYTLASGSLGGRPYAFHDLFRVDGSGAGGGFIVEHWDVVAPVPPRLPHDNGMF
;
A
#
# COMPACT_ATOMS: atom_id res chain seq x y z
N MET A 1 -23.08 -2.45 22.80
CA MET A 1 -21.83 -1.97 22.18
C MET A 1 -22.04 -2.03 20.69
N MET A 2 -21.95 -0.92 19.96
CA MET A 2 -22.01 -0.95 18.49
C MET A 2 -20.85 -1.85 18.01
N PRO A 3 -21.06 -2.74 17.01
CA PRO A 3 -19.95 -3.49 16.44
C PRO A 3 -18.90 -2.49 15.90
N GLN A 4 -17.65 -2.61 16.37
CA GLN A 4 -16.52 -1.82 15.86
C GLN A 4 -16.29 -2.20 14.41
N GLY A 5 -16.16 -1.21 13.53
CA GLY A 5 -15.80 -1.47 12.14
C GLY A 5 -14.36 -1.98 12.02
N PRO A 6 -13.97 -2.64 10.92
CA PRO A 6 -12.58 -3.10 10.71
C PRO A 6 -11.53 -1.98 10.90
N LYS A 7 -11.85 -0.76 10.45
CA LYS A 7 -11.03 0.44 10.69
C LYS A 7 -10.82 0.75 12.16
N ASP A 8 -11.86 0.60 12.99
CA ASP A 8 -11.77 0.86 14.43
C ASP A 8 -10.90 -0.21 15.11
N VAL A 9 -11.02 -1.47 14.67
CA VAL A 9 -10.18 -2.57 15.16
C VAL A 9 -8.71 -2.30 14.88
N VAL A 10 -8.37 -1.96 13.63
CA VAL A 10 -6.98 -1.66 13.25
C VAL A 10 -6.47 -0.39 13.93
N THR A 11 -7.26 0.68 13.98
CA THR A 11 -6.87 1.92 14.67
C THR A 11 -6.57 1.64 16.14
N ARG A 12 -7.43 0.90 16.83
CA ARG A 12 -7.24 0.51 18.22
C ARG A 12 -6.00 -0.37 18.40
N ALA A 13 -5.82 -1.36 17.54
CA ALA A 13 -4.67 -2.26 17.59
C ALA A 13 -3.35 -1.52 17.37
N VAL A 14 -3.30 -0.62 16.39
CA VAL A 14 -2.11 0.19 16.11
C VAL A 14 -1.81 1.16 17.27
N ASP A 15 -2.84 1.84 17.79
CA ASP A 15 -2.68 2.74 18.94
C ASP A 15 -2.22 2.01 20.20
N GLU A 16 -2.86 0.90 20.58
CA GLU A 16 -2.49 0.15 21.79
C GLU A 16 -1.10 -0.50 21.65
N MET A 17 -0.82 -1.20 20.56
CA MET A 17 0.45 -1.91 20.39
C MET A 17 1.63 -0.97 20.09
N PHE A 18 1.46 0.01 19.20
CA PHE A 18 2.59 0.81 18.69
C PHE A 18 2.60 2.25 19.23
N GLY A 19 1.43 2.85 19.45
CA GLY A 19 1.32 4.20 20.03
C GLY A 19 1.62 4.22 21.53
N LYS A 20 0.91 3.38 22.29
CA LYS A 20 1.07 3.21 23.74
C LYS A 20 2.15 2.21 24.12
N ARG A 21 2.69 1.47 23.13
CA ARG A 21 3.75 0.46 23.31
C ARG A 21 3.35 -0.60 24.33
N ASP A 22 2.09 -1.04 24.29
CA ASP A 22 1.56 -2.07 25.16
C ASP A 22 1.72 -3.47 24.52
N PRO A 23 2.72 -4.28 24.90
CA PRO A 23 2.88 -5.62 24.37
C PRO A 23 1.76 -6.58 24.82
N ASP A 24 1.04 -6.29 25.91
CA ASP A 24 -0.10 -7.09 26.36
C ASP A 24 -1.33 -6.88 25.47
N ALA A 25 -1.36 -5.81 24.66
CA ALA A 25 -2.41 -5.58 23.68
C ALA A 25 -2.45 -6.65 22.60
N VAL A 26 -1.31 -7.28 22.27
CA VAL A 26 -1.23 -8.35 21.27
C VAL A 26 -2.18 -9.50 21.61
N ALA A 27 -2.15 -9.99 22.85
CA ALA A 27 -3.02 -11.08 23.30
C ALA A 27 -4.52 -10.73 23.26
N ARG A 28 -4.87 -9.45 23.28
CA ARG A 28 -6.26 -8.97 23.24
C ARG A 28 -6.76 -8.71 21.82
N LEU A 29 -5.88 -8.22 20.95
CA LEU A 29 -6.22 -7.60 19.66
C LEU A 29 -5.76 -8.38 18.44
N VAL A 30 -4.99 -9.45 18.63
CA VAL A 30 -4.46 -10.30 17.56
C VAL A 30 -4.98 -11.72 17.75
N THR A 31 -5.33 -12.41 16.67
CA THR A 31 -5.83 -13.79 16.77
C THR A 31 -4.70 -14.77 17.11
N PRO A 32 -4.98 -15.89 17.80
CA PRO A 32 -3.95 -16.89 18.11
C PRO A 32 -3.30 -17.50 16.87
N ASP A 33 -4.01 -17.52 15.74
CA ASP A 33 -3.57 -18.03 14.43
C ASP A 33 -3.09 -16.93 13.48
N PHE A 34 -2.73 -15.76 14.02
CA PHE A 34 -2.25 -14.61 13.25
C PHE A 34 -1.13 -14.98 12.27
N ARG A 35 -1.25 -14.46 11.04
CA ARG A 35 -0.29 -14.66 9.96
C ARG A 35 0.42 -13.37 9.55
N GLN A 36 1.73 -13.41 9.57
CA GLN A 36 2.62 -12.33 9.13
C GLN A 36 3.16 -12.62 7.73
N HIS A 37 3.22 -11.59 6.89
CA HIS A 37 3.82 -11.62 5.55
C HIS A 37 4.98 -10.63 5.37
N SER A 38 5.25 -9.80 6.38
CA SER A 38 6.36 -8.84 6.41
C SER A 38 7.71 -9.52 6.19
N ALA A 39 8.55 -8.91 5.34
CA ALA A 39 9.94 -9.33 5.19
C ALA A 39 10.79 -9.12 6.44
N LEU A 40 10.29 -8.36 7.42
CA LEU A 40 11.07 -7.88 8.57
C LEU A 40 10.68 -8.54 9.90
N LEU A 41 9.47 -9.12 9.99
CA LEU A 41 8.90 -9.60 11.25
C LEU A 41 8.57 -11.09 11.21
N GLY A 42 8.93 -11.80 12.28
CA GLY A 42 8.54 -13.21 12.46
C GLY A 42 7.02 -13.39 12.58
N ASP A 43 6.58 -14.64 12.41
CA ASP A 43 5.17 -14.99 12.46
C ASP A 43 4.62 -15.17 13.88
N GLY A 44 3.30 -14.98 14.00
CA GLY A 44 2.53 -15.27 15.20
C GLY A 44 2.53 -14.17 16.27
N PRO A 45 1.60 -14.27 17.24
CA PRO A 45 1.45 -13.28 18.31
C PRO A 45 2.72 -13.07 19.15
N ASP A 46 3.49 -14.12 19.43
CA ASP A 46 4.70 -14.01 20.26
C ASP A 46 5.79 -13.17 19.57
N ALA A 47 5.98 -13.33 18.26
CA ALA A 47 6.93 -12.53 17.50
C ALA A 47 6.50 -11.06 17.44
N LEU A 48 5.21 -10.80 17.24
CA LEU A 48 4.66 -9.44 17.25
C LEU A 48 4.79 -8.78 18.62
N ARG A 49 4.54 -9.52 19.71
CA ARG A 49 4.75 -9.05 21.09
C ARG A 49 6.21 -8.66 21.32
N ALA A 50 7.14 -9.55 20.98
CA ALA A 50 8.56 -9.27 21.13
C ALA A 50 8.99 -8.05 20.29
N HIS A 51 8.39 -7.86 19.11
CA HIS A 51 8.64 -6.67 18.30
C HIS A 51 8.17 -5.38 18.99
N VAL A 52 6.96 -5.37 19.56
CA VAL A 52 6.42 -4.24 20.33
C VAL A 52 7.33 -3.89 21.51
N GLU A 53 7.81 -4.88 22.25
CA GLU A 53 8.74 -4.70 23.38
C GLU A 53 10.08 -4.09 22.94
N ALA A 54 10.51 -4.37 21.72
CA ALA A 54 11.80 -3.92 21.16
C ALA A 54 11.75 -2.54 20.47
N LEU A 55 10.59 -1.87 20.41
CA LEU A 55 10.46 -0.59 19.71
C LEU A 55 11.30 0.52 20.38
N PRO A 56 12.13 1.26 19.61
CA PRO A 56 12.96 2.33 20.17
C PRO A 56 12.09 3.49 20.67
N GLU A 57 12.49 4.21 21.72
CA GLU A 57 11.73 5.35 22.28
C GLU A 57 11.38 6.43 21.24
N THR A 58 12.19 6.55 20.19
CA THR A 58 12.00 7.48 19.08
C THR A 58 10.97 7.02 18.04
N PHE A 59 10.49 5.78 18.15
CA PHE A 59 9.47 5.25 17.26
C PHE A 59 8.15 6.03 17.35
N SER A 60 7.61 6.38 16.19
CA SER A 60 6.23 6.83 16.03
C SER A 60 5.72 6.49 14.64
N TYR A 61 4.40 6.45 14.49
CA TYR A 61 3.74 6.24 13.21
C TYR A 61 2.78 7.41 12.92
N ALA A 62 2.92 8.00 11.74
CA ALA A 62 2.06 9.06 11.23
C ALA A 62 1.16 8.49 10.12
N CYS A 63 -0.08 8.15 10.48
CA CYS A 63 -1.06 7.64 9.53
C CYS A 63 -1.53 8.77 8.59
N ALA A 64 -1.39 8.58 7.29
CA ALA A 64 -1.93 9.48 6.28
C ALA A 64 -3.35 9.06 5.86
N ARG A 65 -3.57 7.76 5.66
CA ARG A 65 -4.86 7.22 5.16
C ARG A 65 -5.19 5.88 5.79
N LEU A 66 -6.48 5.64 5.99
CA LEU A 66 -7.02 4.36 6.43
C LEU A 66 -8.24 4.00 5.60
N LEU A 67 -8.11 2.94 4.79
CA LEU A 67 -9.14 2.45 3.88
C LEU A 67 -9.58 1.05 4.31
N ALA A 68 -10.84 0.70 4.11
CA ALA A 68 -11.37 -0.62 4.41
C ALA A 68 -12.26 -1.15 3.30
N ASP A 69 -12.11 -2.45 3.02
CA ASP A 69 -12.91 -3.17 2.05
C ASP A 69 -13.20 -4.58 2.58
N GLY A 70 -14.44 -4.78 3.05
CA GLY A 70 -14.80 -6.01 3.75
C GLY A 70 -14.03 -6.13 5.07
N ASP A 71 -13.30 -7.23 5.23
CA ASP A 71 -12.44 -7.52 6.38
C ASP A 71 -11.00 -7.00 6.22
N LEU A 72 -10.65 -6.47 5.04
CA LEU A 72 -9.33 -5.91 4.78
C LEU A 72 -9.29 -4.43 5.14
N VAL A 73 -8.19 -3.99 5.74
CA VAL A 73 -7.92 -2.60 6.09
C VAL A 73 -6.52 -2.23 5.63
N LEU A 74 -6.42 -1.24 4.75
CA LEU A 74 -5.16 -0.67 4.31
C LEU A 74 -4.85 0.58 5.13
N MET A 75 -3.66 0.63 5.69
CA MET A 75 -3.08 1.80 6.32
C MET A 75 -1.92 2.30 5.45
N HIS A 76 -1.86 3.60 5.20
CA HIS A 76 -0.78 4.26 4.48
C HIS A 76 -0.23 5.39 5.34
N GLY A 77 1.08 5.45 5.53
CA GLY A 77 1.69 6.48 6.35
C GLY A 77 3.20 6.38 6.45
N THR A 78 3.74 7.02 7.48
CA THR A 78 5.18 7.14 7.70
C THR A 78 5.58 6.63 9.08
N TYR A 79 6.54 5.72 9.11
CA TYR A 79 7.25 5.30 10.31
C TYR A 79 8.45 6.20 10.59
N HIS A 80 8.62 6.60 11.84
CA HIS A 80 9.76 7.35 12.35
C HIS A 80 10.55 6.52 13.38
N GLY A 81 11.83 6.86 13.59
CA GLY A 81 12.65 6.24 14.63
C GLY A 81 13.21 4.84 14.32
N LEU A 82 12.84 4.23 13.19
CA LEU A 82 13.34 2.91 12.76
C LEU A 82 14.65 2.94 11.95
N GLY A 83 15.18 4.13 11.68
CA GLY A 83 16.38 4.28 10.86
C GLY A 83 16.80 5.74 10.67
N PRO A 84 17.81 6.00 9.81
CA PRO A 84 18.34 7.35 9.58
C PRO A 84 17.38 8.26 8.80
N ARG A 85 16.35 7.68 8.17
CA ARG A 85 15.26 8.39 7.50
C ARG A 85 13.94 7.74 7.90
N PRO A 86 12.84 8.51 7.92
CA PRO A 86 11.51 7.94 8.00
C PRO A 86 11.26 6.94 6.86
N LEU A 87 10.38 5.97 7.10
CA LEU A 87 9.97 4.97 6.11
C LEU A 87 8.51 5.20 5.76
N VAL A 88 8.21 5.35 4.48
CA VAL A 88 6.84 5.38 3.97
C VAL A 88 6.39 3.96 3.73
N ALA A 89 5.17 3.62 4.16
CA ALA A 89 4.69 2.26 4.19
C ALA A 89 3.23 2.12 3.81
N PHE A 90 2.92 0.96 3.23
CA PHE A 90 1.57 0.41 3.21
C PHE A 90 1.54 -0.81 4.13
N ASP A 91 0.58 -0.83 5.05
CA ASP A 91 0.25 -1.97 5.89
C ASP A 91 -1.16 -2.43 5.54
N LEU A 92 -1.32 -3.69 5.15
CA LEU A 92 -2.60 -4.32 4.89
C LEU A 92 -2.90 -5.30 6.02
N PHE A 93 -4.07 -5.17 6.64
CA PHE A 93 -4.52 -6.06 7.70
C PHE A 93 -5.77 -6.80 7.26
N ARG A 94 -5.91 -8.06 7.68
CA ARG A 94 -7.20 -8.75 7.69
C ARG A 94 -7.74 -8.81 9.11
N VAL A 95 -9.01 -8.47 9.28
CA VAL A 95 -9.70 -8.49 10.57
C VAL A 95 -10.62 -9.70 10.67
N ALA A 96 -10.53 -10.48 11.74
CA ALA A 96 -11.46 -11.55 12.05
C ALA A 96 -11.89 -11.47 13.51
N ASP A 97 -13.20 -11.62 13.77
CA ASP A 97 -13.77 -11.62 15.11
C ASP A 97 -13.34 -10.43 15.99
N GLY A 98 -13.21 -9.25 15.38
CA GLY A 98 -12.80 -8.02 16.06
C GLY A 98 -11.31 -7.94 16.43
N ARG A 99 -10.46 -8.79 15.82
CA ARG A 99 -9.00 -8.84 16.02
C ARG A 99 -8.26 -8.86 14.67
N ILE A 100 -6.99 -8.48 14.69
CA ILE A 100 -6.09 -8.64 13.54
C ILE A 100 -5.73 -10.11 13.40
N ALA A 101 -5.99 -10.69 12.23
CA ALA A 101 -5.71 -12.08 11.93
C ALA A 101 -4.60 -12.27 10.89
N GLU A 102 -4.27 -11.23 10.12
CA GLU A 102 -3.26 -11.33 9.07
C GLU A 102 -2.70 -9.95 8.75
N HIS A 103 -1.42 -9.88 8.36
CA HIS A 103 -0.73 -8.63 8.06
C HIS A 103 0.26 -8.78 6.90
N TRP A 104 0.26 -7.81 5.99
CA TRP A 104 1.26 -7.59 4.95
C TRP A 104 1.79 -6.17 5.06
N ASP A 105 3.08 -5.96 4.80
CA ASP A 105 3.65 -4.63 4.69
C ASP A 105 4.57 -4.50 3.48
N ALA A 106 4.81 -3.24 3.11
CA ALA A 106 5.96 -2.84 2.33
C ALA A 106 6.39 -1.45 2.76
N LEU A 107 7.71 -1.23 2.84
CA LEU A 107 8.29 0.02 3.30
C LEU A 107 9.40 0.47 2.36
N THR A 108 9.51 1.78 2.16
CA THR A 108 10.64 2.41 1.47
C THR A 108 11.11 3.66 2.22
N PRO A 109 12.40 4.00 2.21
CA PRO A 109 12.85 5.25 2.79
C PRO A 109 12.20 6.46 2.13
N GLU A 110 11.74 7.40 2.94
CA GLU A 110 11.16 8.66 2.47
C GLU A 110 12.14 9.41 1.56
N ALA A 111 11.64 9.80 0.38
CA ALA A 111 12.36 10.60 -0.58
C ALA A 111 12.49 12.05 -0.11
N ARG A 112 13.69 12.64 -0.27
CA ARG A 112 13.92 14.06 0.04
C ARG A 112 13.25 14.99 -0.96
N THR A 113 13.14 14.53 -2.20
CA THR A 113 12.58 15.23 -3.35
C THR A 113 11.92 14.21 -4.25
N THR A 114 10.80 14.58 -4.86
CA THR A 114 10.12 13.78 -5.88
C THR A 114 10.10 14.55 -7.20
N VAL A 115 9.96 13.85 -8.32
CA VAL A 115 9.90 14.49 -9.65
C VAL A 115 8.74 15.50 -9.74
N SER A 116 7.60 15.18 -9.14
CA SER A 116 6.41 16.04 -9.14
C SER A 116 6.33 17.04 -7.97
N GLY A 117 7.29 17.04 -7.05
CA GLY A 117 7.31 17.93 -5.88
C GLY A 117 6.30 17.59 -4.77
N ARG A 118 5.47 16.55 -4.93
CA ARG A 118 4.56 16.01 -3.91
C ARG A 118 5.27 14.97 -3.03
N SER A 119 4.94 14.89 -1.75
CA SER A 119 5.50 13.82 -0.91
C SER A 119 4.89 12.47 -1.25
N GLN A 120 5.46 11.38 -0.73
CA GLN A 120 4.88 10.04 -0.90
C GLN A 120 3.60 9.83 -0.09
N THR A 121 3.19 10.78 0.75
CA THR A 121 2.05 10.63 1.68
C THR A 121 1.03 11.77 1.63
N ASP A 122 1.37 12.94 1.07
CA ASP A 122 0.46 14.08 0.91
C ASP A 122 -0.65 13.80 -0.13
N GLY A 123 -1.56 14.76 -0.31
CA GLY A 123 -2.78 14.61 -1.11
C GLY A 123 -4.01 14.24 -0.27
N PRO A 124 -5.16 13.91 -0.90
CA PRO A 124 -6.41 13.64 -0.19
C PRO A 124 -6.31 12.42 0.74
N THR A 125 -6.82 12.55 1.96
CA THR A 125 -6.71 11.51 3.01
C THR A 125 -8.04 10.88 3.43
N LEU A 126 -9.16 11.54 3.08
CA LEU A 126 -10.51 11.11 3.43
C LEU A 126 -11.24 10.58 2.21
N VAL A 127 -12.06 9.56 2.42
CA VAL A 127 -13.03 9.09 1.43
C VAL A 127 -14.17 10.09 1.36
N THR A 128 -14.34 10.73 0.22
CA THR A 128 -15.39 11.75 0.00
C THR A 128 -16.48 11.27 -0.95
N ARG A 129 -16.25 10.17 -1.66
CA ARG A 129 -17.17 9.65 -2.69
C ARG A 129 -17.46 8.17 -2.46
N PRO A 130 -18.08 7.78 -1.32
CA PRO A 130 -18.27 6.38 -0.92
C PRO A 130 -19.03 5.53 -1.96
N GLY A 131 -19.93 6.14 -2.74
CA GLY A 131 -20.67 5.47 -3.81
C GLY A 131 -19.83 5.00 -5.01
N GLN A 132 -18.56 5.44 -5.12
CA GLN A 132 -17.69 5.10 -6.25
C GLN A 132 -16.93 3.79 -6.08
N ARG A 133 -17.02 3.10 -4.93
CA ARG A 133 -16.19 1.92 -4.62
C ARG A 133 -16.13 0.90 -5.77
N ALA A 134 -17.27 0.56 -6.37
CA ALA A 134 -17.32 -0.42 -7.46
C ALA A 134 -16.58 0.06 -8.72
N THR A 135 -16.76 1.32 -9.09
CA THR A 135 -16.07 1.96 -10.22
C THR A 135 -14.56 2.00 -9.97
N SER A 136 -14.12 2.51 -8.81
CA SER A 136 -12.69 2.59 -8.48
C SER A 136 -12.03 1.22 -8.51
N ARG A 137 -12.67 0.21 -7.91
CA ARG A 137 -12.20 -1.18 -7.97
C ARG A 137 -12.02 -1.66 -9.42
N GLN A 138 -13.05 -1.49 -10.25
CA GLN A 138 -13.01 -1.94 -11.64
C GLN A 138 -11.88 -1.24 -12.42
N VAL A 139 -11.76 0.09 -12.29
CA VAL A 139 -10.72 0.87 -12.97
C VAL A 139 -9.33 0.41 -12.55
N GLY A 140 -9.05 0.33 -11.24
CA GLY A 140 -7.73 -0.08 -10.73
C GLY A 140 -7.33 -1.50 -11.13
N GLU A 141 -8.26 -2.47 -11.00
CA GLU A 141 -8.01 -3.86 -11.39
C GLU A 141 -7.76 -4.00 -12.89
N THR A 142 -8.59 -3.32 -13.70
CA THR A 142 -8.49 -3.41 -15.16
C THR A 142 -7.23 -2.71 -15.66
N PHE A 143 -6.87 -1.56 -15.09
CA PHE A 143 -5.62 -0.86 -15.38
C PHE A 143 -4.42 -1.76 -15.10
N LEU A 144 -4.33 -2.31 -13.89
CA LEU A 144 -3.19 -3.14 -13.51
C LEU A 144 -3.07 -4.40 -14.37
N ARG A 145 -4.19 -5.08 -14.66
CA ARG A 145 -4.18 -6.25 -15.56
C ARG A 145 -3.79 -5.89 -16.99
N THR A 146 -4.47 -4.91 -17.57
CA THR A 146 -4.33 -4.57 -18.99
C THR A 146 -3.00 -3.88 -19.28
N VAL A 147 -2.68 -2.84 -18.52
CA VAL A 147 -1.55 -1.95 -18.81
C VAL A 147 -0.27 -2.50 -18.18
N LEU A 148 -0.32 -2.95 -16.92
CA LEU A 148 0.90 -3.31 -16.19
C LEU A 148 1.29 -4.79 -16.34
N ILE A 149 0.32 -5.73 -16.31
CA ILE A 149 0.57 -7.18 -16.44
C ILE A 149 0.60 -7.61 -17.90
N ASP A 150 -0.44 -7.30 -18.68
CA ASP A 150 -0.52 -7.68 -20.10
C ASP A 150 0.36 -6.79 -20.99
N ARG A 151 0.86 -5.68 -20.43
CA ARG A 151 1.79 -4.73 -21.07
C ARG A 151 1.22 -4.02 -22.30
N ALA A 152 -0.10 -3.83 -22.33
CA ALA A 152 -0.76 -2.99 -23.32
C ALA A 152 -0.59 -1.50 -22.96
N TYR A 153 0.65 -1.01 -22.96
CA TYR A 153 1.00 0.36 -22.56
C TYR A 153 0.40 1.43 -23.49
N ASP A 154 0.11 1.07 -24.74
CA ASP A 154 -0.63 1.88 -25.71
C ASP A 154 -2.06 2.22 -25.24
N ARG A 155 -2.60 1.45 -24.28
CA ARG A 155 -3.94 1.66 -23.69
C ARG A 155 -3.93 2.49 -22.41
N VAL A 156 -2.79 3.06 -21.99
CA VAL A 156 -2.69 3.82 -20.73
C VAL A 156 -3.69 4.99 -20.67
N SER A 157 -3.94 5.66 -21.80
CA SER A 157 -4.87 6.78 -21.91
C SER A 157 -6.34 6.40 -21.75
N GLU A 158 -6.68 5.10 -21.75
CA GLU A 158 -8.03 4.64 -21.43
C GLU A 158 -8.31 4.70 -19.91
N PHE A 159 -7.26 4.69 -19.08
CA PHE A 159 -7.38 4.59 -17.62
C PHE A 159 -6.84 5.81 -16.89
N VAL A 160 -5.85 6.50 -17.44
CA VAL A 160 -5.17 7.63 -16.78
C VAL A 160 -5.58 8.92 -17.46
N ASP A 161 -6.00 9.90 -16.66
CA ASP A 161 -6.29 11.22 -17.19
C ASP A 161 -4.98 11.91 -17.63
N ALA A 162 -4.92 12.34 -18.89
CA ALA A 162 -3.68 12.78 -19.52
C ALA A 162 -3.06 14.03 -18.87
N GLU A 163 -3.88 14.87 -18.25
CA GLU A 163 -3.47 16.19 -17.75
C GLU A 163 -3.53 16.30 -16.22
N SER A 164 -4.49 15.62 -15.57
CA SER A 164 -4.75 15.74 -14.13
C SER A 164 -4.11 14.65 -13.28
N PHE A 165 -3.42 13.67 -13.90
CA PHE A 165 -2.78 12.58 -13.18
C PHE A 165 -1.59 13.06 -12.33
N ALA A 166 -1.82 13.20 -11.04
CA ALA A 166 -0.82 13.58 -10.06
C ALA A 166 -0.02 12.39 -9.54
N GLN A 167 1.30 12.54 -9.47
CA GLN A 167 2.21 11.50 -8.98
C GLN A 167 2.82 11.85 -7.63
N HIS A 168 2.85 10.83 -6.77
CA HIS A 168 3.56 10.83 -5.49
C HIS A 168 4.73 9.83 -5.48
N ASN A 169 4.82 8.97 -6.50
CA ASN A 169 5.99 8.13 -6.73
C ASN A 169 7.25 9.04 -6.87
N PRO A 170 8.35 8.77 -6.15
CA PRO A 170 9.50 9.65 -6.15
C PRO A 170 10.19 9.85 -7.50
N GLY A 171 10.12 8.85 -8.38
CA GLY A 171 10.83 8.79 -9.67
C GLY A 171 9.96 9.10 -10.90
N THR A 172 8.68 9.39 -10.72
CA THR A 172 7.73 9.54 -11.83
C THR A 172 7.05 10.90 -11.79
N GLY A 173 7.05 11.60 -12.92
CA GLY A 173 6.41 12.91 -13.04
C GLY A 173 4.90 12.82 -13.34
N ASP A 174 4.21 13.95 -13.19
CA ASP A 174 2.78 14.07 -13.48
C ASP A 174 2.43 13.79 -14.95
N GLY A 175 1.18 13.37 -15.16
CA GLY A 175 0.59 13.13 -16.47
C GLY A 175 1.19 11.93 -17.21
N ILE A 176 0.62 11.64 -18.39
CA ILE A 176 1.10 10.54 -19.25
C ILE A 176 2.54 10.81 -19.75
N ALA A 177 2.90 12.08 -19.94
CA ALA A 177 4.28 12.44 -20.31
C ALA A 177 5.30 12.04 -19.23
N GLY A 178 4.97 12.26 -17.95
CA GLY A 178 5.82 11.85 -16.83
C GLY A 178 5.94 10.33 -16.70
N LEU A 179 4.84 9.59 -16.90
CA LEU A 179 4.86 8.12 -17.00
C LEU A 179 5.78 7.63 -18.12
N GLY A 180 5.67 8.23 -19.31
CA GLY A 180 6.49 7.89 -20.48
C GLY A 180 7.98 8.14 -20.23
N ALA A 181 8.32 9.29 -19.65
CA ALA A 181 9.70 9.64 -19.31
C ALA A 181 10.31 8.67 -18.27
N ALA A 182 9.57 8.34 -17.20
CA ALA A 182 10.02 7.39 -16.19
C ALA A 182 10.20 5.98 -16.79
N SER A 183 9.26 5.53 -17.61
CA SER A 183 9.34 4.23 -18.30
C SER A 183 10.56 4.13 -19.22
N ALA A 184 10.82 5.17 -20.02
CA ALA A 184 12.00 5.24 -20.88
C ALA A 184 13.31 5.20 -20.07
N ALA A 185 13.37 5.95 -18.97
CA ALA A 185 14.54 5.99 -18.09
C ALA A 185 14.81 4.64 -17.40
N MET A 186 13.77 3.97 -16.89
CA MET A 186 13.88 2.64 -16.28
C MET A 186 14.28 1.59 -17.31
N THR A 187 13.71 1.65 -18.52
CA THR A 187 14.06 0.73 -19.62
C THR A 187 15.53 0.86 -20.01
N ALA A 188 16.03 2.09 -20.15
CA ALA A 188 17.44 2.35 -20.46
C ALA A 188 18.40 1.79 -19.38
N GLN A 189 17.96 1.71 -18.12
CA GLN A 189 18.72 1.13 -17.01
C GLN A 189 18.52 -0.37 -16.83
N GLY A 190 17.67 -1.01 -17.64
CA GLY A 190 17.30 -2.41 -17.47
C GLY A 190 16.43 -2.67 -16.22
N LEU A 191 15.80 -1.63 -15.67
CA LEU A 191 14.99 -1.66 -14.45
C LEU A 191 13.49 -1.54 -14.72
N ALA A 192 13.05 -1.70 -15.97
CA ALA A 192 11.63 -1.66 -16.34
C ALA A 192 10.83 -2.65 -15.48
N PRO A 193 9.82 -2.19 -14.71
CA PRO A 193 8.97 -3.05 -13.90
C PRO A 193 8.21 -4.05 -14.78
N ARG A 194 8.11 -5.28 -14.30
CA ARG A 194 7.28 -6.33 -14.88
C ARG A 194 6.32 -6.82 -13.83
N HIS A 195 5.06 -6.42 -13.92
CA HIS A 195 4.02 -6.99 -13.06
C HIS A 195 3.64 -8.36 -13.62
N GLU A 196 3.41 -9.32 -12.73
CA GLU A 196 3.16 -10.72 -13.10
C GLU A 196 1.84 -11.24 -12.54
N ARG A 197 1.51 -10.88 -11.29
CA ARG A 197 0.29 -11.36 -10.64
C ARG A 197 -0.29 -10.33 -9.68
N LEU A 198 -1.59 -10.06 -9.82
CA LEU A 198 -2.39 -9.33 -8.84
C LEU A 198 -2.82 -10.28 -7.71
N HIS A 199 -2.54 -9.91 -6.46
CA HIS A 199 -2.80 -10.74 -5.27
C HIS A 199 -3.95 -10.20 -4.41
N ARG A 200 -4.01 -8.89 -4.18
CA ARG A 200 -5.05 -8.26 -3.35
C ARG A 200 -5.48 -6.93 -3.92
N VAL A 201 -6.71 -6.55 -3.60
CA VAL A 201 -7.32 -5.28 -3.99
C VAL A 201 -8.19 -4.78 -2.84
N VAL A 202 -8.01 -3.53 -2.44
CA VAL A 202 -8.83 -2.83 -1.43
C VAL A 202 -9.42 -1.59 -2.08
N ALA A 203 -10.73 -1.45 -2.12
CA ALA A 203 -11.37 -0.25 -2.67
C ALA A 203 -12.35 0.36 -1.67
N GLU A 204 -12.26 1.68 -1.50
CA GLU A 204 -13.19 2.45 -0.68
C GLU A 204 -13.42 3.84 -1.29
N GLY A 205 -14.68 4.11 -1.66
CA GLY A 205 -15.06 5.31 -2.39
C GLY A 205 -14.20 5.53 -3.64
N GLU A 206 -13.52 6.67 -3.71
CA GLU A 206 -12.63 7.05 -4.80
C GLU A 206 -11.27 6.34 -4.81
N PHE A 207 -10.89 5.62 -3.76
CA PHE A 207 -9.58 4.98 -3.68
C PHE A 207 -9.61 3.51 -4.05
N VAL A 208 -8.55 3.05 -4.72
CA VAL A 208 -8.29 1.63 -4.99
C VAL A 208 -6.81 1.33 -4.80
N TYR A 209 -6.51 0.36 -3.94
CA TYR A 209 -5.19 -0.16 -3.70
C TYR A 209 -5.04 -1.54 -4.34
N THR A 210 -3.84 -1.85 -4.83
CA THR A 210 -3.46 -3.14 -5.37
C THR A 210 -2.14 -3.62 -4.77
N LEU A 211 -2.09 -4.91 -4.42
CA LEU A 211 -0.87 -5.64 -4.13
C LEU A 211 -0.59 -6.61 -5.27
N ALA A 212 0.54 -6.43 -5.96
CA ALA A 212 0.96 -7.29 -7.05
C ALA A 212 2.40 -7.78 -6.85
N SER A 213 2.71 -8.96 -7.39
CA SER A 213 4.09 -9.45 -7.51
C SER A 213 4.60 -9.27 -8.92
N GLY A 214 5.92 -9.14 -9.03
CA GLY A 214 6.59 -9.11 -10.32
C GLY A 214 8.10 -8.96 -10.16
N SER A 215 8.74 -8.30 -11.13
CA SER A 215 10.20 -8.12 -11.13
C SER A 215 10.69 -6.75 -11.60
N LEU A 216 11.83 -6.31 -11.05
CA LEU A 216 12.64 -5.20 -11.56
C LEU A 216 14.08 -5.68 -11.79
N GLY A 217 14.61 -5.48 -13.00
CA GLY A 217 15.95 -5.97 -13.36
C GLY A 217 16.11 -7.48 -13.16
N GLY A 218 15.04 -8.25 -13.38
CA GLY A 218 15.00 -9.70 -13.20
C GLY A 218 14.96 -10.18 -11.74
N ARG A 219 14.91 -9.28 -10.76
CA ARG A 219 14.77 -9.63 -9.34
C ARG A 219 13.31 -9.51 -8.89
N PRO A 220 12.82 -10.37 -7.97
CA PRO A 220 11.44 -10.34 -7.54
C PRO A 220 11.13 -9.16 -6.61
N TYR A 221 9.98 -8.53 -6.82
CA TYR A 221 9.48 -7.38 -6.07
C TYR A 221 7.96 -7.50 -5.81
N ALA A 222 7.53 -6.87 -4.72
CA ALA A 222 6.15 -6.55 -4.42
C ALA A 222 5.86 -5.09 -4.80
N PHE A 223 4.74 -4.87 -5.48
CA PHE A 223 4.24 -3.59 -5.92
C PHE A 223 2.97 -3.28 -5.13
N HIS A 224 3.03 -2.21 -4.36
CA HIS A 224 1.92 -1.69 -3.57
C HIS A 224 1.53 -0.37 -4.18
N ASP A 225 0.45 -0.36 -4.96
CA ASP A 225 -0.02 0.84 -5.65
C ASP A 225 -1.35 1.29 -5.05
N LEU A 226 -1.50 2.58 -4.78
CA LEU A 226 -2.74 3.22 -4.40
C LEU A 226 -3.09 4.26 -5.47
N PHE A 227 -4.32 4.18 -5.96
CA PHE A 227 -4.86 5.10 -6.95
C PHE A 227 -6.06 5.84 -6.38
N ARG A 228 -6.21 7.11 -6.76
CA ARG A 228 -7.48 7.83 -6.66
C ARG A 228 -8.12 7.91 -8.03
N VAL A 229 -9.41 7.59 -8.09
CA VAL A 229 -10.21 7.54 -9.31
C VAL A 229 -11.27 8.65 -9.29
N ASP A 230 -11.33 9.38 -10.38
CA ASP A 230 -12.48 10.21 -10.71
C ASP A 230 -13.47 9.41 -11.56
N GLY A 231 -14.55 8.96 -10.92
CA GLY A 231 -15.62 8.20 -11.59
C GLY A 231 -16.64 9.06 -12.33
N SER A 232 -16.49 10.39 -12.34
CA SER A 232 -17.44 11.30 -13.00
C SER A 232 -17.17 11.51 -14.50
N GLY A 233 -16.03 11.03 -15.01
CA GLY A 233 -15.63 11.17 -16.41
C GLY A 233 -16.46 10.32 -17.39
N ALA A 234 -16.57 10.80 -18.63
CA ALA A 234 -17.12 10.01 -19.74
C ALA A 234 -16.18 8.82 -20.01
N GLY A 235 -16.65 7.58 -19.83
CA GLY A 235 -15.86 6.37 -20.11
C GLY A 235 -15.72 5.36 -18.97
N GLY A 236 -16.28 5.61 -17.78
CA GLY A 236 -16.22 4.65 -16.66
C GLY A 236 -15.16 4.97 -15.59
N GLY A 237 -14.58 6.18 -15.64
CA GLY A 237 -13.71 6.75 -14.62
C GLY A 237 -12.22 6.71 -14.96
N PHE A 238 -11.47 7.71 -14.49
CA PHE A 238 -10.03 7.85 -14.73
C PHE A 238 -9.25 7.86 -13.42
N ILE A 239 -8.07 7.26 -13.44
CA ILE A 239 -7.04 7.42 -12.43
C ILE A 239 -6.48 8.83 -12.55
N VAL A 240 -6.54 9.57 -11.45
CA VAL A 240 -6.13 10.99 -11.37
C VAL A 240 -5.05 11.23 -10.33
N GLU A 241 -4.70 10.23 -9.52
CA GLU A 241 -3.62 10.36 -8.52
C GLU A 241 -3.06 8.99 -8.18
N HIS A 242 -1.75 8.92 -7.90
CA HIS A 242 -1.05 7.66 -7.62
C HIS A 242 0.04 7.80 -6.55
N TRP A 243 0.07 6.83 -5.62
CA TRP A 243 1.12 6.60 -4.63
C TRP A 243 1.59 5.16 -4.71
N ASP A 244 2.86 4.90 -4.47
CA ASP A 244 3.38 3.54 -4.40
C ASP A 244 4.45 3.29 -3.34
N VAL A 245 4.59 2.02 -3.00
CA VAL A 245 5.78 1.45 -2.36
C VAL A 245 6.16 0.19 -3.13
N VAL A 246 7.42 0.12 -3.54
CA VAL A 246 7.98 -1.02 -4.27
C VAL A 246 9.07 -1.65 -3.42
N ALA A 247 8.83 -2.88 -2.94
CA ALA A 247 9.71 -3.57 -2.00
C ALA A 247 10.31 -4.84 -2.62
N PRO A 248 11.61 -5.13 -2.41
CA PRO A 248 12.22 -6.36 -2.89
C PRO A 248 11.66 -7.57 -2.14
N VAL A 249 11.43 -8.67 -2.84
CA VAL A 249 11.14 -9.96 -2.21
C VAL A 249 12.47 -10.61 -1.83
N PRO A 250 12.81 -10.75 -0.54
CA PRO A 250 14.06 -11.39 -0.15
C PRO A 250 14.01 -12.89 -0.45
N PRO A 251 15.17 -13.54 -0.66
CA PRO A 251 15.22 -14.98 -0.91
C PRO A 251 14.83 -15.82 0.33
N ARG A 252 14.76 -15.21 1.51
CA ARG A 252 14.34 -15.82 2.77
C ARG A 252 13.49 -14.83 3.53
N LEU A 253 12.40 -15.33 4.10
CA LEU A 253 11.52 -14.61 5.01
C LEU A 253 11.72 -15.15 6.43
N PRO A 254 11.40 -14.35 7.47
CA PRO A 254 11.42 -14.81 8.86
C PRO A 254 10.28 -15.79 9.20
N HIS A 255 9.51 -16.24 8.19
CA HIS A 255 8.36 -17.13 8.28
C HIS A 255 8.08 -17.82 6.93
N ASP A 256 7.18 -18.81 6.92
CA ASP A 256 6.86 -19.61 5.73
C ASP A 256 5.60 -19.16 4.97
N ASN A 257 4.96 -18.07 5.38
CA ASN A 257 3.69 -17.60 4.80
C ASN A 257 3.80 -16.96 3.40
N GLY A 258 5.02 -16.68 2.93
CA GLY A 258 5.25 -15.87 1.73
C GLY A 258 4.94 -14.38 1.94
N MET A 259 5.13 -13.54 0.91
CA MET A 259 4.89 -12.09 0.97
C MET A 259 3.50 -11.66 0.45
N PHE A 260 2.67 -12.60 -0.04
CA PHE A 260 1.45 -12.30 -0.80
C PHE A 260 0.23 -13.14 -0.39
#